data_AF-A0A443SIL9-F1
#
_entry.id   AF-A0A443SIL9-F1
#
_cell.length_a   1.000
_cell.length_b   1.000
_cell.length_c   1.000
_cell.angle_alpha   90.00
_cell.angle_beta   90.00
_cell.angle_gamma   90.00
#
_symmetry.space_group_name_H-M   'P 1'
#
loop_
_entity.id
_entity.type
_entity.pdbx_description
1 polymer ?
#
loop_
_entity_poly.entity_id
_entity_poly.type
_entity_poly.pdbx_seq_one_letter_code
_entity_poly.pdbx_strand_id
1 'polypeptide(L)'
;MVMLELIAEISGTLVTFVLTEKYKDWHKHAERIGNRPHWDIYKAVISEPCKISWLKTLLYLNNFASNDNCLGLTWYLANDFQFYLISPIILLLLSSSMPMMGLMVTLILFVGSVLSTGIITAVNQFQPTLLLEDLATGAGNLVSEIYLRPYTRVNSFCIGIILGYFLRKYRFISIPKTANALLWFISVSIILAVTLAPYAWINGESYSNAAAASYAALNRPVWSLGWAYIIFACGTGNGGIVDQFLSANIFKVLSKL
;
A
#
# COMPACT_ATOMS: atom_id res chain seq x y z
N MET A 1 -10.57 3.52 -18.87
CA MET A 1 -12.04 3.44 -18.90
C MET A 1 -12.48 2.05 -18.47
N VAL A 2 -12.16 1.00 -19.22
CA VAL A 2 -12.46 -0.40 -18.87
C VAL A 2 -11.94 -0.86 -17.50
N MET A 3 -10.75 -0.40 -17.08
CA MET A 3 -10.16 -0.75 -15.77
C MET A 3 -10.85 -0.04 -14.57
N LEU A 4 -11.45 1.14 -14.81
CA LEU A 4 -12.18 1.90 -13.78
C LEU A 4 -13.61 1.35 -13.62
N GLU A 5 -14.21 0.89 -14.72
CA GLU A 5 -15.50 0.17 -14.70
C GLU A 5 -15.37 -1.17 -13.98
N LEU A 6 -14.30 -1.94 -14.23
CA LEU A 6 -14.05 -3.23 -13.57
C LEU A 6 -13.87 -3.09 -12.05
N ILE A 7 -13.21 -2.03 -11.58
CA ILE A 7 -12.99 -1.79 -10.14
C ILE A 7 -14.28 -1.27 -9.46
N ALA A 8 -15.10 -0.49 -10.16
CA ALA A 8 -16.43 -0.07 -9.68
C ALA A 8 -17.39 -1.27 -9.58
N GLU A 9 -17.33 -2.21 -10.53
CA GLU A 9 -18.11 -3.44 -10.52
C GLU A 9 -17.66 -4.40 -9.41
N ILE A 10 -16.34 -4.58 -9.22
CA ILE A 10 -15.81 -5.45 -8.16
C ILE A 10 -16.12 -4.87 -6.77
N SER A 11 -15.98 -3.55 -6.59
CA SER A 11 -16.30 -2.90 -5.30
C SER A 11 -17.81 -2.92 -5.00
N GLY A 12 -18.67 -2.71 -5.99
CA GLY A 12 -20.12 -2.82 -5.82
C GLY A 12 -20.59 -4.26 -5.56
N THR A 13 -19.98 -5.25 -6.23
CA THR A 13 -20.40 -6.66 -6.11
C THR A 13 -19.89 -7.30 -4.82
N LEU A 14 -18.68 -6.98 -4.34
CA LEU A 14 -18.19 -7.46 -3.04
C LEU A 14 -19.01 -6.90 -1.88
N VAL A 15 -19.35 -5.61 -1.93
CA VAL A 15 -20.16 -4.97 -0.89
C VAL A 15 -21.56 -5.61 -0.86
N THR A 16 -22.18 -5.88 -2.01
CA THR A 16 -23.53 -6.48 -2.06
C THR A 16 -23.53 -7.97 -1.67
N PHE A 17 -22.49 -8.74 -2.02
CA PHE A 17 -22.37 -10.16 -1.65
C PHE A 17 -22.07 -10.38 -0.17
N VAL A 18 -21.34 -9.46 0.48
CA VAL A 18 -21.12 -9.49 1.93
C VAL A 18 -22.35 -9.00 2.71
N LEU A 19 -23.16 -8.12 2.12
CA LEU A 19 -24.37 -7.56 2.74
C LEU A 19 -25.60 -8.50 2.73
N THR A 20 -25.62 -9.55 1.90
CA THR A 20 -26.80 -10.41 1.75
C THR A 20 -26.66 -11.73 2.54
N GLU A 21 -27.29 -11.73 3.72
CA GLU A 21 -27.73 -12.87 4.55
C GLU A 21 -26.70 -13.88 5.12
N LYS A 22 -25.52 -14.09 4.52
CA LYS A 22 -24.60 -15.17 4.94
C LYS A 22 -23.65 -14.85 6.10
N TYR A 23 -23.41 -13.57 6.42
CA TYR A 23 -22.43 -13.22 7.45
C TYR A 23 -22.95 -13.49 8.88
N LYS A 24 -24.26 -13.34 9.11
CA LYS A 24 -24.87 -13.54 10.43
C LYS A 24 -24.87 -15.00 10.90
N ASP A 25 -24.89 -15.96 9.96
CA ASP A 25 -24.90 -17.40 10.26
C ASP A 25 -23.53 -18.09 10.16
N TRP A 26 -22.50 -17.38 9.67
CA TRP A 26 -21.14 -17.93 9.58
C TRP A 26 -20.56 -18.28 10.97
N HIS A 27 -20.84 -17.46 11.99
CA HIS A 27 -20.42 -17.75 13.36
C HIS A 27 -21.02 -19.06 13.91
N LYS A 28 -22.29 -19.36 13.59
CA LYS A 28 -22.96 -20.60 14.01
C LYS A 28 -22.41 -21.84 13.27
N HIS A 29 -22.02 -21.68 12.00
CA HIS A 29 -21.37 -22.74 11.24
C HIS A 29 -19.94 -23.01 11.72
N ALA A 30 -19.21 -21.96 12.11
CA ALA A 30 -17.85 -22.07 12.59
C ALA A 30 -17.78 -22.77 13.97
N GLU A 31 -18.74 -22.52 14.88
CA GLU A 31 -18.86 -23.25 16.15
C GLU A 31 -19.04 -24.77 15.99
N ARG A 32 -19.78 -25.22 14.95
CA ARG A 32 -19.91 -26.66 14.63
C ARG A 32 -18.60 -27.32 14.19
N ILE A 33 -17.59 -26.53 13.82
CA ILE A 33 -16.26 -27.00 13.40
C ILE A 33 -15.27 -26.98 14.61
N GLY A 34 -15.74 -26.62 15.80
CA GLY A 34 -14.96 -26.21 16.97
C GLY A 34 -14.11 -27.24 17.72
N ASN A 35 -13.80 -28.41 17.15
CA ASN A 35 -12.94 -29.43 17.77
C ASN A 35 -11.56 -29.58 17.07
N ARG A 36 -11.16 -28.62 16.23
CA ARG A 36 -9.85 -28.66 15.56
C ARG A 36 -8.74 -28.05 16.42
N PRO A 37 -7.50 -28.55 16.32
CA PRO A 37 -6.33 -27.85 16.86
C PRO A 37 -6.34 -26.40 16.35
N HIS A 38 -6.10 -25.44 17.23
CA HIS A 38 -6.11 -23.98 16.98
C HIS A 38 -7.48 -23.27 16.94
N TRP A 39 -8.60 -23.93 17.25
CA TRP A 39 -9.91 -23.26 17.34
C TRP A 39 -9.93 -22.09 18.35
N ASP A 40 -9.19 -22.21 19.45
CA ASP A 40 -9.09 -21.14 20.45
C ASP A 40 -8.30 -19.93 19.94
N ILE A 41 -7.27 -20.16 19.10
CA ILE A 41 -6.53 -19.09 18.42
C ILE A 41 -7.45 -18.39 17.40
N TYR A 42 -8.20 -19.16 16.61
CA TYR A 42 -9.17 -18.60 15.67
C TYR A 42 -10.22 -17.73 16.39
N LYS A 43 -10.76 -18.22 17.51
CA LYS A 43 -11.72 -17.45 18.31
C LYS A 43 -11.11 -16.15 18.82
N ALA A 44 -9.91 -16.20 19.39
CA ALA A 44 -9.22 -15.05 19.96
C ALA A 44 -8.82 -14.01 18.90
N VAL A 45 -8.30 -14.45 17.74
CA VAL A 45 -7.73 -13.56 16.72
C VAL A 45 -8.78 -13.04 15.73
N ILE A 46 -9.80 -13.85 15.42
CA ILE A 46 -10.77 -13.53 14.35
C ILE A 46 -12.17 -13.36 14.93
N SER A 47 -12.72 -14.38 15.60
CA SER A 47 -14.14 -14.37 15.97
C SER A 47 -14.51 -13.24 16.94
N GLU A 48 -13.75 -13.06 18.02
CA GLU A 48 -14.07 -12.04 19.04
C GLU A 48 -13.91 -10.60 18.52
N PRO A 49 -12.80 -10.21 17.87
CA PRO A 49 -12.69 -8.89 17.24
C PRO A 49 -13.76 -8.65 16.16
N CYS A 50 -14.12 -9.70 15.40
CA CYS A 50 -15.15 -9.60 14.36
C CYS A 50 -16.54 -9.30 14.91
N LYS A 51 -16.94 -9.87 16.05
CA LYS A 51 -18.26 -9.59 16.65
C LYS A 51 -18.46 -8.10 16.91
N ILE A 52 -17.39 -7.38 17.24
CA ILE A 52 -17.42 -5.97 17.65
C ILE A 52 -17.19 -5.03 16.45
N SER A 53 -16.27 -5.39 15.55
CA SER A 53 -15.72 -4.45 14.55
C SER A 53 -15.94 -4.87 13.08
N TRP A 54 -16.80 -5.85 12.80
CA TRP A 54 -17.15 -6.23 11.42
C TRP A 54 -17.63 -5.03 10.59
N LEU A 55 -18.42 -4.14 11.18
CA LEU A 55 -18.96 -2.97 10.48
C LEU A 55 -17.85 -2.00 10.06
N LYS A 56 -16.84 -1.78 10.92
CA LYS A 56 -15.67 -0.94 10.58
C LYS A 56 -14.87 -1.54 9.44
N THR A 57 -14.78 -2.87 9.38
CA THR A 57 -14.10 -3.59 8.29
C THR A 57 -14.88 -3.47 6.99
N LEU A 58 -16.20 -3.64 7.03
CA LEU A 58 -17.08 -3.51 5.87
C LEU A 58 -17.07 -2.09 5.29
N LEU A 59 -17.01 -1.07 6.16
CA LEU A 59 -16.95 0.34 5.76
C LEU A 59 -15.52 0.81 5.41
N TYR A 60 -14.52 -0.07 5.39
CA TYR A 60 -13.12 0.27 5.12
C TYR A 60 -12.56 1.36 6.08
N LEU A 61 -12.91 1.27 7.36
CA LEU A 61 -12.44 2.16 8.45
C LEU A 61 -11.55 1.45 9.47
N ASN A 62 -11.26 0.16 9.23
CA ASN A 62 -10.44 -0.68 10.11
C ASN A 62 -8.95 -0.31 10.11
N ASN A 63 -8.49 0.54 9.20
CA ASN A 63 -7.16 1.15 9.25
C ASN A 63 -7.00 2.25 10.32
N PHE A 64 -8.12 2.72 10.90
CA PHE A 64 -8.12 3.63 12.05
C PHE A 64 -8.39 2.93 13.39
N ALA A 65 -8.86 1.68 13.37
CA ALA A 65 -9.10 0.87 14.56
C ALA A 65 -7.84 0.03 14.83
N SER A 66 -7.16 0.29 15.95
CA SER A 66 -5.84 -0.28 16.19
C SER A 66 -5.86 -1.70 16.78
N ASN A 67 -6.91 -2.09 17.50
CA ASN A 67 -6.84 -3.28 18.37
C ASN A 67 -7.93 -4.32 18.11
N ASP A 68 -9.00 -3.98 17.39
CA ASP A 68 -10.16 -4.87 17.18
C ASP A 68 -10.40 -5.16 15.70
N ASN A 69 -9.34 -5.38 14.91
CA ASN A 69 -9.52 -5.64 13.49
C ASN A 69 -10.02 -7.07 13.25
N CYS A 70 -11.28 -7.18 12.80
CA CYS A 70 -11.94 -8.44 12.45
C CYS A 70 -11.08 -9.30 11.49
N LEU A 71 -10.56 -8.65 10.44
CA LEU A 71 -9.66 -9.27 9.47
C LEU A 71 -8.37 -8.45 9.43
N GLY A 72 -7.35 -8.91 10.16
CA GLY A 72 -6.08 -8.19 10.32
C GLY A 72 -5.32 -7.93 9.01
N LEU A 73 -5.69 -8.55 7.89
CA LEU A 73 -5.10 -8.26 6.58
C LEU A 73 -5.85 -7.15 5.83
N THR A 74 -7.12 -6.86 6.12
CA THR A 74 -7.92 -5.97 5.25
C THR A 74 -7.65 -4.47 5.44
N TRP A 75 -6.74 -4.09 6.34
CA TRP A 75 -6.38 -2.68 6.53
C TRP A 75 -5.78 -2.04 5.27
N TYR A 76 -5.06 -2.81 4.44
CA TYR A 76 -4.51 -2.26 3.20
C TYR A 76 -5.60 -2.01 2.16
N LEU A 77 -6.63 -2.87 2.10
CA LEU A 77 -7.80 -2.64 1.27
C LEU A 77 -8.53 -1.35 1.68
N ALA A 78 -8.59 -1.07 2.98
CA ALA A 78 -9.14 0.17 3.49
C ALA A 78 -8.32 1.40 3.06
N ASN A 79 -7.00 1.32 3.12
CA ASN A 79 -6.13 2.37 2.58
C ASN A 79 -6.37 2.60 1.08
N ASP A 80 -6.40 1.52 0.29
CA ASP A 80 -6.57 1.59 -1.16
C ASP A 80 -7.93 2.20 -1.55
N PHE A 81 -9.01 1.80 -0.86
CA PHE A 81 -10.34 2.38 -1.06
C PHE A 81 -10.35 3.87 -0.76
N GLN A 82 -9.76 4.30 0.36
CA GLN A 82 -9.69 5.71 0.75
C GLN A 82 -8.87 6.54 -0.26
N PHE A 83 -7.74 6.00 -0.73
CA PHE A 83 -6.93 6.66 -1.77
C PHE A 83 -7.65 6.72 -3.11
N TYR A 84 -8.42 5.67 -3.46
CA TYR A 84 -9.26 5.65 -4.65
C TYR A 84 -10.32 6.75 -4.61
N LEU A 85 -10.95 7.02 -3.47
CA LEU A 85 -11.93 8.11 -3.34
C LEU A 85 -11.31 9.50 -3.57
N ILE A 86 -10.06 9.70 -3.15
CA ILE A 86 -9.35 10.98 -3.31
C ILE A 86 -8.78 11.14 -4.73
N SER A 87 -8.50 10.02 -5.42
CA SER A 87 -7.84 10.02 -6.74
C SER A 87 -8.56 10.86 -7.80
N PRO A 88 -9.89 10.75 -8.03
CA PRO A 88 -10.59 11.57 -9.03
C PRO A 88 -10.40 13.06 -8.81
N ILE A 89 -10.40 13.53 -7.56
CA ILE A 89 -10.22 14.95 -7.23
C ILE A 89 -8.83 15.41 -7.67
N ILE A 90 -7.79 14.66 -7.30
CA ILE A 90 -6.41 15.00 -7.67
C ILE A 90 -6.22 14.94 -9.18
N LEU A 91 -6.76 13.91 -9.85
CA LEU A 91 -6.67 13.74 -11.30
C LEU A 91 -7.44 14.81 -12.06
N LEU A 92 -8.61 15.25 -11.57
CA LEU A 92 -9.36 16.37 -12.13
C LEU A 92 -8.54 17.66 -12.03
N LEU A 93 -7.92 17.94 -10.89
CA LEU A 93 -7.03 19.10 -10.76
C LEU A 93 -5.83 19.02 -11.70
N LEU A 94 -5.18 17.87 -11.82
CA LEU A 94 -4.04 17.64 -12.72
C LEU A 94 -4.42 17.72 -14.22
N SER A 95 -5.66 17.39 -14.57
CA SER A 95 -6.13 17.41 -15.97
C SER A 95 -6.86 18.70 -16.36
N SER A 96 -7.24 19.53 -15.39
CA SER A 96 -7.85 20.84 -15.59
C SER A 96 -6.85 21.88 -16.09
N SER A 97 -7.32 23.11 -16.33
CA SER A 97 -6.48 24.28 -16.61
C SER A 97 -5.54 24.67 -15.45
N MET A 98 -5.62 23.99 -14.29
CA MET A 98 -4.84 24.27 -13.08
C MET A 98 -3.95 23.09 -12.63
N PRO A 99 -3.08 22.53 -13.49
CA PRO A 99 -2.26 21.36 -13.14
C PRO A 99 -1.31 21.64 -11.96
N MET A 100 -0.89 22.89 -11.78
CA MET A 100 -0.06 23.32 -10.65
C MET A 100 -0.76 23.11 -9.30
N MET A 101 -2.08 23.29 -9.23
CA MET A 101 -2.84 23.02 -7.99
C MET A 101 -2.87 21.53 -7.69
N GLY A 102 -3.09 20.67 -8.71
CA GLY A 102 -3.05 19.22 -8.53
C GLY A 102 -1.68 18.72 -8.06
N LEU A 103 -0.60 19.27 -8.63
CA LEU A 103 0.76 18.99 -8.18
C LEU A 103 1.01 19.47 -6.75
N MET A 104 0.54 20.66 -6.40
CA MET A 104 0.69 21.23 -5.05
C MET A 104 -0.06 20.39 -4.01
N VAL A 105 -1.31 20.01 -4.26
CA VAL A 105 -2.08 19.12 -3.37
C VAL A 105 -1.38 17.78 -3.18
N THR A 106 -0.88 17.20 -4.28
CA THR A 106 -0.14 15.93 -4.22
C THR A 106 1.14 16.06 -3.43
N LEU A 107 1.87 17.17 -3.60
CA LEU A 107 3.09 17.47 -2.85
C LEU A 107 2.82 17.65 -1.35
N ILE A 108 1.74 18.35 -0.99
CA ILE A 108 1.34 18.54 0.41
C ILE A 108 1.02 17.19 1.07
N LEU A 109 0.25 16.33 0.40
CA LEU A 109 -0.05 14.98 0.90
C LEU A 109 1.21 14.13 1.04
N PHE A 110 2.10 14.19 0.05
CA PHE A 110 3.38 13.48 0.08
C PHE A 110 4.25 13.92 1.25
N VAL A 111 4.49 15.23 1.39
CA VAL A 111 5.33 15.80 2.45
C VAL A 111 4.71 15.55 3.82
N GLY A 112 3.39 15.76 3.98
CA GLY A 112 2.68 15.46 5.22
C GLY A 112 2.80 13.99 5.63
N SER A 113 2.80 13.08 4.67
CA SER A 113 2.98 11.64 4.91
C SER A 113 4.39 11.28 5.34
N VAL A 114 5.40 11.83 4.69
CA VAL A 114 6.82 11.62 5.06
C VAL A 114 7.09 12.21 6.44
N LEU A 115 6.65 13.45 6.69
CA LEU A 115 6.84 14.14 7.97
C LEU A 115 6.11 13.44 9.12
N SER A 116 4.84 13.07 8.94
CA SER A 116 4.08 12.35 9.98
C SER A 116 4.78 11.03 10.35
N THR A 117 5.20 10.25 9.36
CA THR A 117 5.92 8.99 9.59
C THR A 117 7.24 9.24 10.34
N GLY A 118 8.03 10.22 9.91
CA GLY A 118 9.31 10.56 10.56
C GLY A 118 9.15 11.07 11.99
N ILE A 119 8.21 11.99 12.22
CA ILE A 119 7.93 12.58 13.54
C ILE A 119 7.41 11.51 14.50
N ILE A 120 6.43 10.71 14.09
CA ILE A 120 5.87 9.64 14.93
C ILE A 120 6.96 8.63 15.29
N THR A 121 7.83 8.26 14.33
CA THR A 121 8.94 7.33 14.59
C THR A 121 9.95 7.94 15.56
N ALA A 122 10.36 9.20 15.35
CA ALA A 122 11.37 9.86 16.16
C ALA A 122 10.92 10.13 17.61
N VAL A 123 9.66 10.53 17.80
CA VAL A 123 9.11 10.86 19.12
C VAL A 123 8.86 9.61 19.95
N ASN A 124 8.31 8.56 19.34
CA ASN A 124 8.00 7.31 20.05
C ASN A 124 9.17 6.32 20.07
N GLN A 125 10.31 6.70 19.50
CA GLN A 125 11.50 5.85 19.35
C GLN A 125 11.16 4.49 18.73
N PHE A 126 10.28 4.51 17.73
CA PHE A 126 9.89 3.29 17.06
C PHE A 126 11.03 2.74 16.20
N GLN A 127 10.98 1.44 15.99
CA GLN A 127 11.93 0.75 15.15
C GLN A 127 11.79 1.16 13.67
N PRO A 128 12.88 1.12 12.88
CA PRO A 128 12.89 1.52 11.48
C PRO A 128 11.91 0.74 10.60
N THR A 129 11.69 -0.53 10.93
CA THR A 129 10.83 -1.45 10.18
C THR A 129 10.14 -2.38 11.15
N LEU A 130 9.06 -3.03 10.69
CA LEU A 130 8.42 -4.10 11.45
C LEU A 130 9.32 -5.34 11.42
N LEU A 131 9.90 -5.73 12.54
CA LEU A 131 10.67 -6.98 12.68
C LEU A 131 9.75 -8.12 13.15
N LEU A 132 10.10 -9.35 12.79
CA LEU A 132 9.31 -10.54 13.14
C LEU A 132 9.23 -10.73 14.66
N GLU A 133 10.27 -10.31 15.39
CA GLU A 133 10.35 -10.34 16.85
C GLU A 133 9.36 -9.36 17.52
N ASP A 134 9.04 -8.26 16.85
CA ASP A 134 8.09 -7.26 17.38
C ASP A 134 6.65 -7.79 17.34
N LEU A 135 6.30 -8.56 16.31
CA LEU A 135 5.00 -9.23 16.22
C LEU A 135 4.76 -10.21 17.38
N ALA A 136 5.84 -10.74 17.96
CA ALA A 136 5.80 -11.67 19.09
C ALA A 136 5.81 -10.96 20.47
N THR A 137 6.44 -9.78 20.58
CA THR A 137 6.67 -9.09 21.87
C THR A 137 5.79 -7.87 22.12
N GLY A 138 4.95 -7.48 21.15
CA GLY A 138 3.96 -6.43 21.35
C GLY A 138 4.24 -5.16 20.55
N ALA A 139 4.48 -5.28 19.24
CA ALA A 139 4.53 -4.19 18.25
C ALA A 139 3.24 -3.35 18.15
N GLY A 140 2.26 -3.53 19.05
CA GLY A 140 0.92 -2.97 18.95
C GLY A 140 0.93 -1.48 18.63
N ASN A 141 1.83 -0.72 19.25
CA ASN A 141 1.96 0.73 19.06
C ASN A 141 2.56 1.12 17.69
N LEU A 142 3.58 0.40 17.20
CA LEU A 142 4.12 0.65 15.86
C LEU A 142 3.09 0.28 14.78
N VAL A 143 2.41 -0.84 14.97
CA VAL A 143 1.39 -1.32 14.04
C VAL A 143 0.21 -0.33 14.00
N SER A 144 -0.29 0.07 15.17
CA SER A 144 -1.42 0.98 15.29
C SER A 144 -1.12 2.39 14.80
N GLU A 145 0.06 2.94 15.07
CA GLU A 145 0.36 4.36 14.81
C GLU A 145 1.03 4.61 13.46
N ILE A 146 1.74 3.63 12.91
CA ILE A 146 2.46 3.78 11.63
C ILE A 146 1.96 2.79 10.60
N TYR A 147 1.85 1.51 10.95
CA TYR A 147 1.63 0.50 9.93
C TYR A 147 0.22 0.57 9.32
N LEU A 148 -0.82 0.69 10.14
CA LEU A 148 -2.20 0.66 9.66
C LEU A 148 -2.64 1.99 9.03
N ARG A 149 -2.11 3.11 9.52
CA ARG A 149 -2.63 4.45 9.27
C ARG A 149 -2.49 4.88 7.80
N PRO A 150 -3.51 5.48 7.18
CA PRO A 150 -3.44 5.92 5.78
C PRO A 150 -2.48 7.10 5.57
N TYR A 151 -2.40 8.02 6.54
CA TYR A 151 -1.56 9.22 6.43
C TYR A 151 -0.07 8.92 6.38
N THR A 152 0.42 7.81 6.96
CA THR A 152 1.84 7.39 6.86
C THR A 152 2.15 6.62 5.57
N ARG A 153 1.12 6.30 4.75
CA ARG A 153 1.23 5.46 3.55
C ARG A 153 0.94 6.20 2.25
N VAL A 154 0.21 7.31 2.30
CA VAL A 154 -0.24 8.04 1.10
C VAL A 154 0.92 8.57 0.23
N ASN A 155 2.14 8.73 0.78
CA ASN A 155 3.34 9.10 0.01
C ASN A 155 3.58 8.22 -1.25
N SER A 156 3.38 6.92 -1.15
CA SER A 156 3.62 5.97 -2.24
C SER A 156 2.53 6.06 -3.31
N PHE A 157 1.30 6.30 -2.86
CA PHE A 157 0.17 6.60 -3.74
C PHE A 157 0.38 7.91 -4.52
N CYS A 158 0.90 8.96 -3.88
CA CYS A 158 1.21 10.23 -4.54
C CYS A 158 2.20 10.06 -5.70
N ILE A 159 3.24 9.22 -5.53
CA ILE A 159 4.17 8.88 -6.61
C ILE A 159 3.45 8.20 -7.77
N GLY A 160 2.56 7.25 -7.49
CA GLY A 160 1.75 6.56 -8.49
C GLY A 160 0.84 7.51 -9.29
N ILE A 161 0.20 8.49 -8.63
CA ILE A 161 -0.65 9.49 -9.31
C ILE A 161 0.18 10.38 -10.23
N ILE A 162 1.34 10.87 -9.77
CA ILE A 162 2.24 11.68 -10.60
C ILE A 162 2.75 10.86 -11.79
N LEU A 163 3.12 9.60 -11.57
CA LEU A 163 3.52 8.69 -12.63
C LEU A 163 2.40 8.51 -13.67
N GLY A 164 1.16 8.28 -13.23
CA GLY A 164 0.01 8.17 -14.13
C GLY A 164 -0.20 9.42 -14.98
N TYR A 165 -0.03 10.60 -14.39
CA TYR A 165 -0.06 11.87 -15.11
C TYR A 165 1.06 11.97 -16.16
N PHE A 166 2.30 11.58 -15.82
CA PHE A 166 3.41 11.57 -16.77
C PHE A 166 3.27 10.54 -17.87
N LEU A 167 2.75 9.35 -17.58
CA LEU A 167 2.45 8.32 -18.59
C LEU A 167 1.44 8.82 -19.62
N ARG A 168 0.43 9.59 -19.19
CA ARG A 168 -0.53 10.23 -20.11
C ARG A 168 0.13 11.30 -20.96
N LYS A 169 0.97 12.15 -20.35
CA LYS A 169 1.61 13.31 -21.00
C LYS A 169 2.71 12.90 -21.98
N TYR A 170 3.49 11.87 -21.64
CA TYR A 170 4.70 11.45 -22.36
C TYR A 170 4.56 10.05 -22.98
N ARG A 171 3.35 9.67 -23.39
CA ARG A 171 3.00 8.33 -23.88
C ARG A 171 3.95 7.78 -24.96
N PHE A 172 4.44 8.64 -25.85
CA PHE A 172 5.28 8.26 -26.99
C PHE A 172 6.71 8.83 -26.91
N ILE A 173 7.19 9.09 -25.69
CA ILE A 173 8.56 9.57 -25.51
C ILE A 173 9.57 8.47 -25.88
N SER A 174 10.54 8.83 -26.72
CA SER A 174 11.68 7.97 -27.04
C SER A 174 12.84 8.34 -26.13
N ILE A 175 13.26 7.42 -25.25
CA ILE A 175 14.39 7.63 -24.34
C ILE A 175 15.67 7.12 -25.02
N PRO A 176 16.77 7.90 -25.05
CA PRO A 176 18.06 7.41 -25.55
C PRO A 176 18.49 6.14 -24.82
N LYS A 177 19.04 5.15 -25.54
CA LYS A 177 19.39 3.83 -24.97
C LYS A 177 20.30 3.91 -23.75
N THR A 178 21.26 4.83 -23.76
CA THR A 178 22.19 5.07 -22.65
C THR A 178 21.47 5.61 -21.41
N ALA A 179 20.62 6.63 -21.58
CA ALA A 179 19.80 7.17 -20.50
C ALA A 179 18.82 6.13 -19.95
N ASN A 180 18.21 5.32 -20.82
CA ASN A 180 17.31 4.24 -20.43
C ASN A 180 18.05 3.21 -19.56
N ALA A 181 19.22 2.74 -20.01
CA ALA A 181 20.03 1.78 -19.26
C ALA A 181 20.46 2.31 -17.88
N LEU A 182 20.87 3.59 -17.81
CA LEU A 182 21.22 4.24 -16.54
C LEU A 182 20.03 4.32 -15.58
N LEU A 183 18.86 4.74 -16.06
CA LEU A 183 17.66 4.83 -15.23
C LEU A 183 17.18 3.45 -14.76
N TRP A 184 17.31 2.40 -15.58
CA TRP A 184 17.05 1.02 -15.17
C TRP A 184 18.00 0.58 -14.05
N PHE A 185 19.30 0.82 -14.22
CA PHE A 185 20.30 0.49 -13.20
C PHE A 185 20.02 1.24 -11.89
N ILE A 186 19.71 2.54 -11.96
CA ILE A 186 19.35 3.36 -10.80
C ILE A 186 18.10 2.78 -10.11
N SER A 187 17.04 2.47 -10.86
CA SER A 187 15.80 1.90 -10.31
C SER A 187 16.02 0.59 -9.58
N VAL A 188 16.74 -0.35 -10.20
CA VAL A 188 17.02 -1.66 -9.57
C VAL A 188 17.91 -1.46 -8.34
N SER A 189 18.91 -0.58 -8.42
CA SER A 189 19.79 -0.26 -7.29
C SER A 189 19.01 0.35 -6.12
N ILE A 190 18.07 1.26 -6.40
CA ILE A 190 17.20 1.85 -5.36
C ILE A 190 16.34 0.78 -4.69
N ILE A 191 15.69 -0.09 -5.48
CA ILE A 191 14.84 -1.16 -4.95
C ILE A 191 15.66 -2.08 -4.05
N LEU A 192 16.82 -2.54 -4.53
CA LEU A 192 17.71 -3.42 -3.77
C LEU A 192 18.25 -2.73 -2.52
N ALA A 193 18.73 -1.49 -2.62
CA ALA A 193 19.28 -0.76 -1.49
C ALA A 193 18.26 -0.56 -0.37
N VAL A 194 17.03 -0.17 -0.70
CA VAL A 194 15.97 0.00 0.31
C VAL A 194 15.60 -1.34 0.93
N THR A 195 15.44 -2.40 0.14
CA THR A 195 15.05 -3.73 0.66
C THR A 195 16.14 -4.36 1.53
N LEU A 196 17.42 -4.13 1.21
CA LEU A 196 18.55 -4.70 1.94
C LEU A 196 19.01 -3.82 3.12
N ALA A 197 18.64 -2.55 3.19
CA ALA A 197 19.05 -1.64 4.26
C ALA A 197 18.74 -2.16 5.68
N PRO A 198 17.60 -2.80 5.97
CA PRO A 198 17.33 -3.36 7.30
C PRO A 198 18.16 -4.58 7.68
N TYR A 199 18.94 -5.17 6.76
CA TYR A 199 19.66 -6.41 7.00
C TYR A 199 20.61 -6.32 8.21
N ALA A 200 21.32 -5.20 8.36
CA ALA A 200 22.19 -4.97 9.51
C ALA A 200 21.40 -4.96 10.84
N TRP A 201 20.23 -4.31 10.86
CA TRP A 201 19.38 -4.20 12.05
C TRP A 201 18.71 -5.52 12.42
N ILE A 202 18.33 -6.32 11.42
CA ILE A 202 17.81 -7.68 11.63
C ILE A 202 18.88 -8.56 12.30
N ASN A 203 20.17 -8.34 12.00
CA ASN A 203 21.28 -9.07 12.61
C ASN A 203 21.73 -8.50 13.97
N GLY A 204 20.97 -7.58 14.56
CA GLY A 204 21.21 -7.04 15.90
C GLY A 204 22.17 -5.84 15.95
N GLU A 205 22.52 -5.23 14.81
CA GLU A 205 23.28 -3.98 14.84
C GLU A 205 22.41 -2.82 15.37
N SER A 206 22.99 -2.01 16.25
CA SER A 206 22.32 -0.84 16.81
C SER A 206 22.12 0.26 15.75
N TYR A 207 20.98 0.94 15.81
CA TYR A 207 20.68 2.11 14.98
C TYR A 207 20.41 3.35 15.83
N SER A 208 20.70 4.53 15.28
CA SER A 208 20.31 5.79 15.91
C SER A 208 18.83 6.09 15.68
N ASN A 209 18.21 6.86 16.58
CA ASN A 209 16.82 7.31 16.40
C ASN A 209 16.64 8.09 15.08
N ALA A 210 17.64 8.88 14.68
CA ALA A 210 17.64 9.60 13.41
C ALA A 210 17.66 8.66 12.20
N ALA A 211 18.46 7.59 12.25
CA ALA A 211 18.48 6.57 11.20
C ALA A 211 17.14 5.83 11.10
N ALA A 212 16.57 5.46 12.26
CA ALA A 212 15.26 4.81 12.32
C ALA A 212 14.14 5.66 11.72
N ALA A 213 14.03 6.91 12.16
CA ALA A 213 13.03 7.86 11.69
C ALA A 213 13.19 8.19 10.19
N SER A 214 14.43 8.38 9.74
CA SER A 214 14.72 8.66 8.32
C SER A 214 14.35 7.47 7.45
N TYR A 215 14.73 6.26 7.86
CA TYR A 215 14.40 5.06 7.12
C TYR A 215 12.89 4.81 7.11
N ALA A 216 12.20 4.88 8.26
CA ALA A 216 10.75 4.70 8.35
C ALA A 216 9.99 5.68 7.44
N ALA A 217 10.42 6.94 7.38
CA ALA A 217 9.81 7.98 6.56
C ALA A 217 10.06 7.82 5.05
N LEU A 218 11.25 7.32 4.66
CA LEU A 218 11.71 7.36 3.28
C LEU A 218 11.67 6.00 2.56
N ASN A 219 11.67 4.87 3.27
CA ASN A 219 11.75 3.56 2.62
C ASN A 219 10.64 3.36 1.58
N ARG A 220 9.38 3.67 1.92
CA ARG A 220 8.22 3.49 1.04
C ARG A 220 8.27 4.38 -0.19
N PRO A 221 8.44 5.72 -0.08
CA PRO A 221 8.49 6.58 -1.26
C PRO A 221 9.72 6.29 -2.12
N VAL A 222 10.90 6.05 -1.54
CA VAL A 222 12.12 5.77 -2.30
C VAL A 222 11.99 4.44 -3.06
N TRP A 223 11.47 3.39 -2.43
CA TRP A 223 11.17 2.12 -3.09
C TRP A 223 10.14 2.28 -4.22
N SER A 224 9.10 3.09 -3.99
CA SER A 224 8.07 3.41 -4.99
C SER A 224 8.63 4.17 -6.19
N LEU A 225 9.62 5.06 -6.01
CA LEU A 225 10.31 5.74 -7.12
C LEU A 225 11.08 4.75 -8.01
N GLY A 226 11.73 3.74 -7.41
CA GLY A 226 12.41 2.69 -8.14
C GLY A 226 11.45 1.96 -9.11
N TRP A 227 10.29 1.56 -8.60
CA TRP A 227 9.22 0.96 -9.41
C TRP A 227 8.59 1.93 -10.41
N ALA A 228 8.45 3.20 -10.06
CA ALA A 228 7.79 4.18 -10.89
C ALA A 228 8.47 4.29 -12.27
N TYR A 229 9.79 4.29 -12.33
CA TYR A 229 10.50 4.31 -13.61
C TYR A 229 10.38 2.99 -14.38
N ILE A 230 10.40 1.84 -13.72
CA ILE A 230 10.18 0.53 -14.37
C ILE A 230 8.82 0.53 -15.09
N ILE A 231 7.79 0.98 -14.38
CA ILE A 231 6.42 1.12 -14.93
C ILE A 231 6.40 2.17 -16.05
N PHE A 232 7.08 3.31 -15.88
CA PHE A 232 7.18 4.35 -16.90
C PHE A 232 7.82 3.85 -18.19
N ALA A 233 8.94 3.12 -18.08
CA ALA A 233 9.66 2.54 -19.20
C ALA A 233 8.77 1.54 -19.96
N CYS A 234 8.09 0.64 -19.26
CA CYS A 234 7.15 -0.30 -19.89
C CYS A 234 5.98 0.44 -20.56
N GLY A 235 5.35 1.39 -19.85
CA GLY A 235 4.18 2.11 -20.36
C GLY A 235 4.45 3.05 -21.55
N THR A 236 5.71 3.44 -21.78
CA THR A 236 6.14 4.28 -22.91
C THR A 236 6.79 3.47 -24.05
N GLY A 237 6.85 2.15 -23.94
CA GLY A 237 7.48 1.28 -24.93
C GLY A 237 9.02 1.21 -24.85
N ASN A 238 9.61 1.77 -23.79
CA ASN A 238 11.05 1.73 -23.52
C ASN A 238 11.46 0.55 -22.59
N GLY A 239 10.54 -0.38 -22.30
CA GLY A 239 10.73 -1.45 -21.32
C GLY A 239 11.38 -2.74 -21.82
N GLY A 240 11.51 -2.93 -23.13
CA GLY A 240 12.22 -4.07 -23.73
C GLY A 240 11.68 -5.43 -23.26
N ILE A 241 12.57 -6.30 -22.78
CA ILE A 241 12.24 -7.68 -22.35
C ILE A 241 11.27 -7.67 -21.16
N VAL A 242 11.41 -6.73 -20.24
CA VAL A 242 10.56 -6.65 -19.06
C VAL A 242 9.12 -6.35 -19.46
N ASP A 243 8.91 -5.45 -20.41
CA ASP A 243 7.58 -5.16 -20.96
C ASP A 243 6.98 -6.39 -21.65
N GLN A 244 7.77 -7.13 -22.43
CA GLN A 244 7.32 -8.38 -23.07
C GLN A 244 6.87 -9.43 -22.05
N PHE A 245 7.62 -9.58 -20.96
CA PHE A 245 7.28 -10.50 -19.87
C PHE A 245 6.00 -10.07 -19.14
N LEU A 246 5.91 -8.80 -18.72
CA LEU A 246 4.76 -8.29 -17.98
C LEU A 246 3.49 -8.22 -18.83
N SER A 247 3.62 -8.02 -20.14
CA SER A 247 2.51 -8.00 -21.10
C SER A 247 2.12 -9.39 -21.61
N ALA A 248 2.75 -10.46 -21.10
CA ALA A 248 2.46 -11.83 -21.50
C ALA A 248 1.00 -12.20 -21.21
N ASN A 249 0.39 -12.98 -22.12
CA ASN A 249 -1.05 -13.28 -22.07
C ASN A 249 -1.48 -14.02 -20.79
N ILE A 250 -0.56 -14.73 -20.13
CA ILE A 250 -0.83 -15.41 -18.85
C ILE A 250 -1.23 -14.41 -17.75
N PHE A 251 -0.60 -13.23 -17.72
CA PHE A 251 -0.92 -12.19 -16.74
C PHE A 251 -2.22 -11.46 -17.07
N LYS A 252 -2.64 -11.42 -18.35
CA LYS A 252 -3.93 -10.85 -18.76
C LYS A 252 -5.14 -11.70 -18.32
N VAL A 253 -4.95 -13.01 -18.14
CA VAL A 253 -5.99 -13.88 -17.56
C VAL A 253 -6.12 -13.61 -16.07
N LEU A 254 -4.98 -13.52 -15.37
CA LEU A 254 -4.95 -13.21 -13.94
C LEU A 254 -5.48 -11.81 -13.61
N SER A 255 -5.31 -10.83 -14.50
CA SER A 255 -5.82 -9.48 -14.27
C SER A 255 -7.34 -9.34 -14.41
N LYS A 256 -8.02 -10.39 -14.89
CA LYS A 256 -9.49 -10.42 -15.08
C LYS A 256 -10.21 -11.27 -14.03
N LEU A 257 -9.46 -11.90 -13.13
CA LEU A 257 -9.95 -12.60 -11.94
C LEU A 257 -10.08 -11.62 -10.78
#